data_AF-A0A4R7FMS4-F1
#
_entry.id   AF-A0A4R7FMS4-F1
#
_cell.length_a   1.000
_cell.length_b   1.000
_cell.length_c   1.000
_cell.angle_alpha   90.00
_cell.angle_beta   90.00
_cell.angle_gamma   90.00
#
_symmetry.space_group_name_H-M   'P 1'
#
loop_
_entity.id
_entity.type
_entity.pdbx_description
1 polymer ?
#
loop_
_entity_poly.entity_id
_entity_poly.type
_entity_poly.pdbx_seq_one_letter_code
_entity_poly.pdbx_strand_id
1 'polypeptide(L)'
;MLSTRYLASLSAIAAALLAAGCASTGDIEDLPRPKSGHWQISSTDQDGQTVQFQDCMDKDTFYKTRELQKAKYDVQQCKTASLKDSNGWQFTSNCKVGQTEQRIESSRKITGDFQHNFHVLSVTKQQMPDGSTVETTRNIKGEYLGACPAGINPGDRVFDGGGKINFYDITGLSPK
;
A
#
# COMPACT_ATOMS: atom_id res chain seq x y z
N MET A 1 25.39 -0.18 23.87
CA MET A 1 24.31 -1.03 23.33
C MET A 1 23.24 -0.12 22.75
N LEU A 2 23.44 0.33 21.51
CA LEU A 2 22.53 1.23 20.80
C LEU A 2 21.37 0.39 20.25
N SER A 3 20.25 0.45 20.96
CA SER A 3 18.87 0.18 20.55
C SER A 3 18.66 -0.56 19.21
N THR A 4 18.59 -1.90 19.31
CA THR A 4 17.98 -2.80 18.34
C THR A 4 16.48 -2.49 18.10
N ARG A 5 15.89 -1.60 18.90
CA ARG A 5 14.48 -1.18 18.80
C ARG A 5 14.25 -0.03 17.79
N TYR A 6 15.28 0.69 17.36
CA TYR A 6 15.13 1.76 16.36
C TYR A 6 15.07 1.26 14.91
N LEU A 7 15.57 0.05 14.64
CA LEU A 7 15.57 -0.52 13.29
C LEU A 7 14.21 -1.12 12.89
N ALA A 8 13.31 -1.38 13.85
CA ALA A 8 11.96 -1.86 13.58
C ALA A 8 11.00 -0.73 13.16
N SER A 9 11.38 0.54 13.33
CA SER A 9 10.51 1.70 13.11
C SER A 9 10.66 2.36 11.73
N LEU A 10 11.56 1.87 10.87
CA LEU A 10 11.68 2.35 9.48
C LEU A 10 10.74 1.63 8.50
N SER A 11 10.05 0.57 8.94
CA SER A 11 9.08 -0.17 8.10
C SER A 11 7.64 0.37 8.17
N ALA A 12 7.36 1.36 9.03
CA ALA A 12 6.02 1.95 9.15
C ALA A 12 5.70 2.99 8.06
N ILE A 13 6.70 3.55 7.36
CA ILE A 13 6.48 4.58 6.33
C ILE A 13 6.22 3.97 4.95
N ALA A 14 6.64 2.72 4.73
CA ALA A 14 6.43 2.01 3.45
C ALA A 14 5.08 1.28 3.35
N ALA A 15 4.32 1.16 4.45
CA ALA A 15 3.10 0.34 4.46
C ALA A 15 1.87 1.04 3.86
N ALA A 16 1.86 2.36 3.72
CA ALA A 16 0.66 3.11 3.33
C ALA A 16 0.62 3.52 1.84
N LEU A 17 1.34 2.83 0.96
CA LEU A 17 1.26 3.00 -0.51
C LEU A 17 0.53 1.84 -1.21
N LEU A 18 -0.19 1.00 -0.47
CA LEU A 18 -0.75 -0.25 -0.98
C LEU A 18 -2.28 -0.27 -0.92
N ALA A 19 -2.92 0.39 -1.88
CA ALA A 19 -4.34 0.15 -2.19
C ALA A 19 -4.64 -0.15 -3.67
N ALA A 20 -3.65 -0.16 -4.55
CA ALA A 20 -3.79 -0.79 -5.86
C ALA A 20 -2.40 -1.09 -6.40
N GLY A 21 -2.11 -2.35 -6.75
CA GLY A 21 -0.76 -2.69 -7.19
C GLY A 21 -0.48 -4.18 -7.16
N CYS A 22 -1.46 -4.99 -7.53
CA CYS A 22 -1.21 -6.36 -7.92
C CYS A 22 -1.81 -6.48 -9.32
N ALA A 23 -0.97 -6.42 -10.34
CA ALA A 23 -1.39 -6.91 -11.64
C ALA A 23 -0.38 -8.00 -11.99
N SER A 24 -0.88 -9.23 -12.13
CA SER A 24 -0.37 -10.15 -13.13
C SER A 24 -0.50 -9.50 -14.51
N THR A 25 -0.06 -10.15 -15.57
CA THR A 25 -0.04 -9.69 -16.98
C THR A 25 -1.37 -9.18 -17.58
N GLY A 26 -2.42 -8.92 -16.80
CA GLY A 26 -3.61 -8.16 -17.18
C GLY A 26 -3.37 -6.67 -17.03
N ASP A 27 -3.93 -5.90 -17.96
CA ASP A 27 -3.60 -4.50 -18.18
C ASP A 27 -3.67 -3.65 -16.91
N ILE A 28 -2.65 -2.82 -16.75
CA ILE A 28 -2.56 -1.74 -15.77
C ILE A 28 -3.83 -0.88 -15.73
N GLU A 29 -4.60 -0.86 -16.83
CA GLU A 29 -5.86 -0.16 -17.03
C GLU A 29 -7.05 -0.70 -16.21
N ASP A 30 -7.08 -1.99 -15.86
CA ASP A 30 -8.29 -2.60 -15.27
C ASP A 30 -8.43 -2.39 -13.76
N LEU A 31 -7.35 -2.01 -13.08
CA LEU A 31 -7.39 -1.78 -11.64
C LEU A 31 -8.20 -0.51 -11.33
N PRO A 32 -9.03 -0.54 -10.27
CA PRO A 32 -9.81 0.61 -9.88
C PRO A 32 -8.87 1.71 -9.38
N ARG A 33 -8.98 2.87 -10.01
CA ARG A 33 -8.17 4.05 -9.70
C ARG A 33 -8.96 4.95 -8.74
N PRO A 34 -8.38 5.33 -7.58
CA PRO A 34 -8.92 6.41 -6.77
C PRO A 34 -9.08 7.67 -7.62
N LYS A 35 -10.23 8.33 -7.47
CA LYS A 35 -10.47 9.67 -7.99
C LYS A 35 -9.37 10.61 -7.51
N SER A 36 -8.86 11.44 -8.42
CA SER A 36 -7.84 12.43 -8.07
C SER A 36 -8.42 13.46 -7.10
N GLY A 37 -7.68 13.75 -6.03
CA GLY A 37 -8.08 14.69 -4.99
C GLY A 37 -7.67 14.24 -3.59
N HIS A 38 -8.33 14.80 -2.60
CA HIS A 38 -8.07 14.63 -1.19
C HIS A 38 -8.78 13.40 -0.64
N TRP A 39 -8.07 12.57 0.11
CA TRP A 39 -8.57 11.34 0.72
C TRP A 39 -8.22 11.28 2.20
N GLN A 40 -9.20 11.01 3.05
CA GLN A 40 -8.95 10.56 4.42
C GLN A 40 -8.70 9.06 4.38
N ILE A 41 -7.56 8.62 4.90
CA ILE A 41 -7.21 7.22 5.02
C ILE A 41 -7.14 6.82 6.49
N SER A 42 -7.69 5.66 6.80
CA SER A 42 -7.55 4.98 8.08
C SER A 42 -6.92 3.61 7.85
N SER A 43 -5.93 3.27 8.67
CA SER A 43 -5.22 2.00 8.62
C SER A 43 -5.22 1.38 10.01
N THR A 44 -5.94 0.26 10.14
CA THR A 44 -6.01 -0.53 11.37
C THR A 44 -5.17 -1.80 11.22
N ASP A 45 -4.32 -2.08 12.19
CA ASP A 45 -3.58 -3.35 12.28
C ASP A 45 -4.39 -4.46 12.96
N GLN A 46 -3.77 -5.62 13.12
CA GLN A 46 -4.40 -6.79 13.74
C GLN A 46 -4.72 -6.62 15.23
N ASP A 47 -4.02 -5.72 15.93
CA ASP A 47 -4.23 -5.43 17.36
C ASP A 47 -5.31 -4.34 17.55
N GLY A 48 -5.90 -3.86 16.46
CA GLY A 48 -6.90 -2.80 16.46
C GLY A 48 -6.32 -1.39 16.53
N GLN A 49 -4.99 -1.24 16.51
CA GLN A 49 -4.37 0.09 16.51
C GLN A 49 -4.61 0.74 15.15
N THR A 50 -5.10 1.98 15.19
CA THR A 50 -5.49 2.71 13.99
C THR A 50 -4.66 3.97 13.84
N VAL A 51 -4.09 4.14 12.66
CA VAL A 51 -3.46 5.40 12.24
C VAL A 51 -4.33 6.05 11.16
N GLN A 52 -4.54 7.36 11.28
CA GLN A 52 -5.22 8.14 10.27
C GLN A 52 -4.25 9.15 9.65
N PHE A 53 -4.47 9.42 8.37
CA PHE A 53 -3.71 10.40 7.61
C PHE A 53 -4.51 10.80 6.38
N GLN A 54 -4.14 11.94 5.81
CA GLN A 54 -4.76 12.49 4.62
C GLN A 54 -3.79 12.46 3.45
N ASP A 55 -4.25 12.00 2.30
CA ASP A 55 -3.45 11.98 1.07
C ASP A 55 -4.08 12.88 0.02
N CYS A 56 -3.26 13.63 -0.70
CA CYS A 56 -3.64 14.19 -1.98
C CYS A 56 -3.10 13.28 -3.09
N MET A 57 -4.00 12.58 -3.77
CA MET A 57 -3.67 11.62 -4.82
C MET A 57 -4.03 12.16 -6.19
N ASP A 58 -3.17 11.92 -7.18
CA ASP A 58 -3.50 12.12 -8.58
C ASP A 58 -3.20 10.85 -9.39
N LYS A 59 -3.50 10.95 -10.69
CA LYS A 59 -3.28 9.85 -11.63
C LYS A 59 -1.81 9.43 -11.67
N ASP A 60 -0.87 10.38 -11.67
CA ASP A 60 0.55 10.07 -11.83
C ASP A 60 1.14 9.43 -10.57
N THR A 61 0.84 9.99 -9.39
CA THR A 61 1.23 9.42 -8.08
C THR A 61 0.73 8.00 -7.94
N PHE A 62 -0.52 7.72 -8.37
CA PHE A 62 -1.07 6.38 -8.38
C PHE A 62 -0.28 5.41 -9.27
N TYR A 63 0.03 5.81 -10.51
CA TYR A 63 0.80 4.94 -11.41
C TYR A 63 2.23 4.72 -10.93
N LYS A 64 2.89 5.77 -10.42
CA LYS A 64 4.25 5.68 -9.88
C LYS A 64 4.31 4.77 -8.66
N THR A 65 3.31 4.85 -7.79
CA THR A 65 3.16 3.92 -6.67
C THR A 65 3.08 2.47 -7.14
N ARG A 66 2.32 2.22 -8.21
CA ARG A 66 2.20 0.89 -8.81
C ARG A 66 3.48 0.40 -9.45
N GLU A 67 4.18 1.25 -10.19
CA GLU A 67 5.48 0.93 -10.79
C GLU A 67 6.49 0.52 -9.72
N LEU A 68 6.56 1.27 -8.61
CA LEU A 68 7.41 0.92 -7.47
C LEU A 68 7.03 -0.41 -6.84
N GLN A 69 5.73 -0.68 -6.69
CA GLN A 69 5.27 -1.95 -6.14
C GLN A 69 5.62 -3.13 -7.05
N LYS A 70 5.44 -2.96 -8.36
CA LYS A 70 5.82 -3.97 -9.36
C LYS A 70 7.33 -4.24 -9.31
N ALA A 71 8.14 -3.19 -9.28
CA ALA A 71 9.60 -3.34 -9.19
C ALA A 71 10.03 -4.11 -7.93
N LYS A 72 9.39 -3.85 -6.78
CA LYS A 72 9.62 -4.62 -5.54
C LYS A 72 9.27 -6.09 -5.72
N TYR A 73 8.13 -6.39 -6.34
CA TYR A 73 7.72 -7.78 -6.60
C TYR A 73 8.64 -8.51 -7.58
N ASP A 74 9.14 -7.81 -8.59
CA ASP A 74 10.11 -8.37 -9.53
C ASP A 74 11.42 -8.74 -8.80
N VAL A 75 11.95 -7.84 -7.96
CA VAL A 75 13.14 -8.10 -7.12
C VAL A 75 12.91 -9.27 -6.15
N GLN A 76 11.71 -9.40 -5.60
CA GLN A 76 11.32 -10.48 -4.68
C GLN A 76 10.86 -11.77 -5.39
N GLN A 77 11.00 -11.84 -6.72
CA GLN A 77 10.61 -12.98 -7.54
C GLN A 77 9.19 -13.49 -7.22
N CYS A 78 8.27 -12.55 -7.03
CA CYS A 78 6.90 -12.87 -6.63
C CYS A 78 6.13 -13.54 -7.76
N LYS A 79 5.43 -14.63 -7.44
CA LYS A 79 4.32 -15.12 -8.26
C LYS A 79 3.04 -14.43 -7.79
N THR A 80 2.35 -13.73 -8.69
CA THR A 80 1.14 -12.97 -8.39
C THR A 80 -0.05 -13.49 -9.17
N ALA A 81 -1.24 -13.35 -8.60
CA ALA A 81 -2.50 -13.60 -9.28
C ALA A 81 -3.54 -12.57 -8.85
N SER A 82 -4.50 -12.30 -9.73
CA SER A 82 -5.63 -11.43 -9.46
C SER A 82 -6.93 -12.00 -10.00
N LEU A 83 -8.03 -11.76 -9.30
CA LEU A 83 -9.38 -12.07 -9.73
C LEU A 83 -10.28 -10.86 -9.47
N LYS A 84 -11.12 -10.51 -10.44
CA LYS A 84 -12.21 -9.54 -10.27
C LYS A 84 -13.53 -10.28 -10.24
N ASP A 85 -14.35 -10.03 -9.23
CA ASP A 85 -15.69 -10.57 -9.10
C ASP A 85 -16.70 -9.46 -8.72
N SER A 86 -17.97 -9.82 -8.47
CA SER A 86 -19.02 -8.86 -8.13
C SER A 86 -18.78 -8.11 -6.81
N ASN A 87 -17.92 -8.62 -5.93
CA ASN A 87 -17.60 -8.06 -4.64
C ASN A 87 -16.30 -7.23 -4.64
N GLY A 88 -15.60 -7.15 -5.77
CA GLY A 88 -14.39 -6.37 -5.94
C GLY A 88 -13.21 -7.16 -6.50
N TRP A 89 -12.01 -6.81 -6.06
CA TRP A 89 -10.77 -7.44 -6.51
C TRP A 89 -10.13 -8.28 -5.42
N GLN A 90 -9.60 -9.42 -5.81
CA GLN A 90 -8.80 -10.29 -4.97
C GLN A 90 -7.41 -10.43 -5.58
N PHE A 91 -6.39 -10.34 -4.75
CA PHE A 91 -5.01 -10.46 -5.16
C PHE A 91 -4.28 -11.41 -4.25
N THR A 92 -3.39 -12.22 -4.83
CA THR A 92 -2.47 -13.04 -4.07
C THR A 92 -1.05 -12.85 -4.57
N SER A 93 -0.08 -13.01 -3.67
CA SER A 93 1.33 -13.06 -4.02
C SER A 93 2.05 -14.12 -3.20
N ASN A 94 3.01 -14.81 -3.81
CA ASN A 94 3.98 -15.64 -3.12
C ASN A 94 5.39 -15.21 -3.56
N CYS A 95 6.13 -14.61 -2.64
CA CYS A 95 7.41 -13.97 -2.86
C CYS A 95 8.54 -14.70 -2.14
N LYS A 96 9.75 -14.64 -2.70
CA LYS A 96 10.98 -15.07 -2.02
C LYS A 96 11.66 -13.86 -1.35
N VAL A 97 12.22 -14.07 -0.16
CA VAL A 97 13.02 -13.04 0.51
C VAL A 97 14.47 -13.15 0.05
N GLY A 98 14.83 -12.36 -0.97
CA GLY A 98 16.18 -12.40 -1.56
C GLY A 98 16.52 -13.78 -2.14
N GLN A 99 17.70 -14.29 -1.81
CA GLN A 99 18.15 -15.64 -2.19
C GLN A 99 17.85 -16.71 -1.12
N THR A 100 17.03 -16.39 -0.11
CA THR A 100 16.69 -17.34 0.95
C THR A 100 15.49 -18.23 0.56
N GLU A 101 15.31 -19.33 1.29
CA GLU A 101 14.11 -20.18 1.17
C GLU A 101 12.87 -19.57 1.85
N GLN A 102 13.02 -18.45 2.57
CA GLN A 102 11.91 -17.80 3.26
C GLN A 102 10.89 -17.25 2.27
N ARG A 103 9.61 -17.48 2.60
CA ARG A 103 8.49 -17.04 1.77
C ARG A 103 7.66 -15.95 2.45
N ILE A 104 7.16 -15.04 1.62
CA ILE A 104 6.12 -14.08 1.99
C ILE A 104 4.89 -14.37 1.13
N GLU A 105 3.81 -14.75 1.78
CA GLU A 105 2.51 -14.95 1.14
C GLU A 105 1.59 -13.80 1.51
N SER A 106 0.90 -13.23 0.52
CA SER A 106 -0.11 -12.22 0.80
C SER A 106 -1.40 -12.51 0.07
N SER A 107 -2.52 -12.17 0.72
CA SER A 107 -3.83 -12.10 0.12
C SER A 107 -4.43 -10.73 0.40
N ARG A 108 -5.07 -10.13 -0.60
CA ARG A 108 -5.69 -8.82 -0.48
C ARG A 108 -7.06 -8.83 -1.14
N LYS A 109 -8.07 -8.32 -0.44
CA LYS A 109 -9.38 -8.01 -1.01
C LYS A 109 -9.55 -6.51 -1.06
N ILE A 110 -9.95 -6.00 -2.21
CA ILE A 110 -10.16 -4.57 -2.44
C ILE A 110 -11.59 -4.34 -2.94
N THR A 111 -12.32 -3.45 -2.28
CA THR A 111 -13.72 -3.15 -2.57
C THR A 111 -13.95 -1.64 -2.57
N GLY A 112 -15.11 -1.20 -3.06
CA GLY A 112 -15.49 0.21 -3.17
C GLY A 112 -15.59 0.69 -4.63
N ASP A 113 -16.06 1.92 -4.79
CA ASP A 113 -16.22 2.57 -6.10
C ASP A 113 -15.01 3.44 -6.49
N PHE A 114 -14.12 3.72 -5.53
CA PHE A 114 -12.93 4.54 -5.69
C PHE A 114 -13.22 5.98 -6.14
N GLN A 115 -14.49 6.37 -6.19
CA GLN A 115 -14.95 7.73 -6.44
C GLN A 115 -15.31 8.44 -5.14
N HIS A 116 -15.80 7.67 -4.16
CA HIS A 116 -16.22 8.14 -2.85
C HIS A 116 -15.51 7.39 -1.73
N ASN A 117 -15.33 6.08 -1.88
CA ASN A 117 -14.67 5.27 -0.86
C ASN A 117 -13.98 4.02 -1.45
N PHE A 118 -13.06 3.48 -0.67
CA PHE A 118 -12.51 2.15 -0.88
C PHE A 118 -12.18 1.45 0.44
N HIS A 119 -12.09 0.12 0.39
CA HIS A 119 -11.63 -0.71 1.48
C HIS A 119 -10.64 -1.75 0.97
N VAL A 120 -9.53 -1.93 1.70
CA VAL A 120 -8.52 -2.95 1.47
C VAL A 120 -8.39 -3.79 2.74
N LEU A 121 -8.62 -5.09 2.62
CA LEU A 121 -8.23 -6.06 3.63
C LEU A 121 -7.02 -6.84 3.12
N SER A 122 -5.93 -6.82 3.86
CA SER A 122 -4.70 -7.55 3.54
C SER A 122 -4.36 -8.52 4.65
N VAL A 123 -4.02 -9.75 4.31
CA VAL A 123 -3.42 -10.74 5.21
C VAL A 123 -2.07 -11.14 4.62
N THR A 124 -1.02 -11.07 5.42
CA THR A 124 0.35 -11.43 5.01
C THR A 124 0.91 -12.45 5.98
N LYS A 125 1.48 -13.53 5.45
CA LYS A 125 2.21 -14.55 6.20
C LYS A 125 3.67 -14.48 5.79
N GLN A 126 4.56 -14.34 6.76
CA GLN A 126 6.00 -14.29 6.54
C GLN A 126 6.70 -15.38 7.33
N GLN A 127 7.51 -16.18 6.64
CA GLN A 127 8.41 -17.12 7.30
C GLN A 127 9.63 -16.38 7.86
N MET A 128 9.94 -16.67 9.12
CA MET A 128 11.05 -16.08 9.86
C MET A 128 12.29 -16.99 9.79
N PRO A 129 13.50 -16.47 10.07
CA PRO A 129 14.73 -17.26 10.07
C PRO A 129 14.74 -18.46 11.03
N ASP A 130 13.98 -18.39 12.12
CA ASP A 130 13.83 -19.46 13.11
C ASP A 130 12.80 -20.54 12.70
N GLY A 131 12.22 -20.43 11.50
CA GLY A 131 11.20 -21.35 10.99
C GLY A 131 9.77 -21.03 11.45
N SER A 132 9.58 -20.05 12.34
CA SER A 132 8.25 -19.58 12.71
C SER A 132 7.57 -18.82 11.54
N THR A 133 6.25 -18.71 11.59
CA THR A 133 5.49 -17.88 10.65
C THR A 133 4.77 -16.79 11.40
N VAL A 134 4.99 -15.54 10.97
CA VAL A 134 4.27 -14.37 11.49
C VAL A 134 3.16 -14.04 10.51
N GLU A 135 1.93 -14.03 11.00
CA GLU A 135 0.78 -13.52 10.27
C GLU A 135 0.51 -12.07 10.68
N THR A 136 0.15 -11.23 9.71
CA THR A 136 -0.27 -9.85 9.94
C THR A 136 -1.51 -9.55 9.11
N THR A 137 -2.51 -8.93 9.75
CA THR A 137 -3.69 -8.41 9.07
C THR A 137 -3.68 -6.89 9.08
N ARG A 138 -4.12 -6.29 7.98
CA ARG A 138 -4.30 -4.84 7.86
C ARG A 138 -5.61 -4.50 7.18
N ASN A 139 -6.33 -3.57 7.77
CA ASN A 139 -7.58 -3.03 7.28
C ASN A 139 -7.39 -1.55 6.91
N ILE A 140 -7.55 -1.19 5.64
CA ILE A 140 -7.35 0.17 5.15
C ILE A 140 -8.65 0.66 4.55
N LYS A 141 -9.13 1.81 5.02
CA LYS A 141 -10.31 2.49 4.45
C LYS A 141 -9.89 3.84 3.92
N GLY A 142 -10.45 4.22 2.78
CA GLY A 142 -10.29 5.55 2.21
C GLY A 142 -11.63 6.19 1.93
N GLU A 143 -11.75 7.47 2.24
CA GLU A 143 -12.92 8.31 1.97
C GLU A 143 -12.50 9.58 1.22
N TYR A 144 -13.18 9.89 0.13
CA TYR A 144 -12.90 11.05 -0.70
C TYR A 144 -13.46 12.32 -0.05
N LEU A 145 -12.58 13.30 0.19
CA LEU A 145 -12.93 14.56 0.84
C LEU A 145 -13.15 15.72 -0.14
N GLY A 146 -12.76 15.58 -1.40
CA GLY A 146 -12.88 16.63 -2.40
C GLY A 146 -11.58 16.90 -3.16
N ALA A 147 -11.44 18.10 -3.71
CA ALA A 147 -10.18 18.54 -4.30
C ALA A 147 -9.10 18.68 -3.22
N CYS A 148 -7.83 18.58 -3.62
CA CYS A 148 -6.73 18.82 -2.69
C CYS A 148 -6.78 20.25 -2.13
N PRO A 149 -6.65 20.43 -0.81
CA PRO A 149 -6.71 21.75 -0.19
C PRO A 149 -5.47 22.58 -0.54
N ALA A 150 -5.59 23.90 -0.41
CA ALA A 150 -4.48 24.81 -0.67
C ALA A 150 -3.24 24.45 0.18
N GLY A 151 -2.06 24.42 -0.45
CA GLY A 151 -0.79 24.07 0.20
C GLY A 151 -0.54 22.55 0.36
N ILE A 152 -1.47 21.70 -0.10
CA ILE A 152 -1.32 20.25 -0.19
C ILE A 152 -1.32 19.85 -1.67
N ASN A 153 -0.18 19.36 -2.14
CA ASN A 153 0.06 19.00 -3.54
C ASN A 153 -0.18 17.51 -3.79
N PRO A 154 -0.42 17.08 -5.04
CA PRO A 154 -0.39 15.67 -5.39
C PRO A 154 0.89 14.97 -4.90
N GLY A 155 0.70 13.82 -4.26
CA GLY A 155 1.75 13.07 -3.58
C GLY A 155 1.95 13.44 -2.12
N ASP A 156 1.37 14.54 -1.62
CA ASP A 156 1.44 14.89 -0.21
C ASP A 156 0.61 13.93 0.63
N ARG A 157 1.19 13.53 1.76
CA ARG A 157 0.55 12.89 2.90
C ARG A 157 0.69 13.77 4.13
N VAL A 158 -0.42 14.03 4.81
CA VAL A 158 -0.48 14.74 6.09
C VAL A 158 -0.87 13.75 7.18
N PHE A 159 -0.02 13.62 8.20
CA PHE A 159 -0.28 12.77 9.36
C PHE A 159 -1.06 13.52 10.43
N ASP A 160 -1.79 12.76 11.24
CA ASP A 160 -2.33 13.27 12.50
C ASP A 160 -1.18 13.88 13.34
N GLY A 161 -1.36 15.13 13.77
CA GLY A 161 -0.31 15.91 14.44
C GLY A 161 0.47 16.87 13.53
N GLY A 162 0.16 16.93 12.23
CA GLY A 162 0.56 18.03 11.33
C GLY A 162 1.86 17.81 10.55
N GLY A 163 2.53 16.66 10.70
CA GLY A 163 3.67 16.30 9.85
C GLY A 163 3.22 16.04 8.41
N LYS A 164 4.03 16.49 7.43
CA LYS A 164 3.77 16.28 6.00
C LYS A 164 4.97 15.66 5.30
N ILE A 165 4.71 14.69 4.43
CA ILE A 165 5.71 14.11 3.52
C ILE A 165 5.15 14.10 2.11
N ASN A 166 6.00 14.14 1.08
CA ASN A 166 5.58 13.95 -0.30
C ASN A 166 6.16 12.64 -0.87
N PHE A 167 5.34 11.92 -1.65
CA PHE A 167 5.71 10.70 -2.35
C PHE A 167 6.98 10.85 -3.21
N TYR A 168 7.13 11.95 -3.94
CA TYR A 168 8.27 12.17 -4.83
C TYR A 168 9.55 12.44 -4.03
N ASP A 169 9.46 13.18 -2.93
CA ASP A 169 10.60 13.44 -2.04
C ASP A 169 11.14 12.16 -1.40
N ILE A 170 10.25 11.26 -0.96
CA ILE A 170 10.66 10.01 -0.30
C ILE A 170 11.15 8.93 -1.28
N THR A 171 10.71 8.99 -2.54
CA THR A 171 11.06 7.98 -3.56
C THR A 171 12.18 8.42 -4.48
N GLY A 172 12.49 9.73 -4.54
CA GLY A 172 13.40 10.31 -5.52
C GLY A 172 12.87 10.26 -6.95
N LEU A 173 11.59 9.91 -7.15
CA LEU A 173 10.92 9.99 -8.45
C LEU A 173 10.51 11.43 -8.75
N SER A 174 10.19 11.69 -10.01
CA SER A 174 9.63 12.98 -10.43
C SER A 174 8.20 12.80 -10.95
N PRO A 175 7.30 13.77 -10.69
CA PRO A 175 6.02 13.85 -11.39
C PRO A 175 6.25 13.99 -12.90
N LYS A 176 5.37 13.42 -13.71
CA LYS A 176 5.33 13.64 -15.16
C LYS A 176 4.63 14.93 -15.56
#